data_AF-A0A7R9ZAB1-F1
#
_entry.id   AF-A0A7R9ZAB1-F1
#
_cell.length_a   1.000
_cell.length_b   1.000
_cell.length_c   1.000
_cell.angle_alpha   90.00
_cell.angle_beta   90.00
_cell.angle_gamma   90.00
#
_symmetry.space_group_name_H-M   'P 1'
#
loop_
_entity.id
_entity.type
_entity.pdbx_description
1 polymer ?
#
loop_
_entity_poly.entity_id
_entity_poly.type
_entity_poly.pdbx_seq_one_letter_code
_entity_poly.pdbx_strand_id
1 'polypeptide(L)'
;DKIGLPAPSGCEIWKDEKLKYHGPLHALKEEVKEYNKRINNFHPSTMEDLRDRLRRGEPKNGVCDGTKIHPNGLNGIFTSGQISLSRSGYIEPLTPPMRHPGICWNFMGFVGDLSFLVHDFQSMCRNLKPHSKIVFMDLGASLKRGQGPLELMDLFEKFGFHFDHIYAFEITKQEPSDVFEMLPARYLPAYHWINVGISSDVDSPMNPFQTILRRFQADDLILVKLDIDTPSIEIPLAKQLLEDETLSKLVDQFYFEHHVFLAELARPWGRTMDGTVKESLELFYRLRQRGVPAHFWT
;
A
#
# COMPACT_ATOMS: atom_id res chain seq x y z
N ASP A 1 22.64 -17.94 2.04
CA ASP A 1 22.66 -19.27 2.70
C ASP A 1 21.56 -19.44 3.71
N LYS A 2 20.80 -20.54 3.54
CA LYS A 2 20.05 -21.35 4.50
C LYS A 2 19.84 -20.77 5.91
N ILE A 3 18.80 -19.94 6.07
CA ILE A 3 18.00 -19.98 7.29
C ILE A 3 16.71 -20.69 6.86
N GLY A 4 16.56 -21.96 7.26
CA GLY A 4 15.26 -22.62 7.20
C GLY A 4 14.34 -21.85 8.12
N LEU A 5 13.62 -20.86 7.56
CA LEU A 5 12.54 -20.21 8.26
C LEU A 5 11.52 -21.32 8.60
N PRO A 6 11.12 -21.48 9.87
CA PRO A 6 10.01 -22.37 10.19
C PRO A 6 8.83 -22.00 9.28
N ALA A 7 8.07 -22.99 8.83
CA ALA A 7 6.91 -22.75 7.97
C ALA A 7 6.07 -21.63 8.61
N PRO A 8 6.00 -20.43 8.01
CA PRO A 8 5.47 -19.27 8.70
C PRO A 8 3.99 -19.51 9.01
N SER A 9 3.67 -19.73 10.28
CA SER A 9 2.41 -20.28 10.78
C SER A 9 1.39 -19.21 11.17
N GLY A 10 1.36 -18.10 10.45
CA GLY A 10 0.41 -17.02 10.75
C GLY A 10 0.75 -16.33 12.06
N CYS A 11 -0.17 -16.37 13.02
CA CYS A 11 -0.07 -15.64 14.27
C CYS A 11 0.89 -16.21 15.30
N GLU A 12 1.39 -17.44 15.13
CA GLU A 12 2.33 -18.05 16.09
C GLU A 12 3.58 -17.19 16.28
N ILE A 13 4.07 -16.53 15.22
CA ILE A 13 5.28 -15.70 15.28
C ILE A 13 5.15 -14.52 16.24
N TRP A 14 3.91 -14.09 16.51
CA TRP A 14 3.57 -12.99 17.41
C TRP A 14 3.23 -13.45 18.82
N LYS A 15 2.95 -14.74 19.02
CA LYS A 15 2.44 -15.32 20.28
C LYS A 15 3.48 -16.15 21.03
N ASP A 16 4.38 -16.82 20.32
CA ASP A 16 5.37 -17.67 20.98
C ASP A 16 6.61 -16.87 21.42
N GLU A 17 6.69 -16.63 22.72
CA GLU A 17 7.79 -15.92 23.38
C GLU A 17 9.16 -16.61 23.21
N LYS A 18 9.18 -17.90 22.89
CA LYS A 18 10.43 -18.66 22.68
C LYS A 18 11.09 -18.34 21.35
N LEU A 19 10.35 -17.73 20.42
CA LEU A 19 10.88 -17.38 19.10
C LEU A 19 11.83 -16.19 19.21
N LYS A 20 13.02 -16.31 18.61
CA LYS A 20 14.08 -15.28 18.66
C LYS A 20 13.65 -13.88 18.17
N TYR A 21 12.60 -13.81 17.36
CA TYR A 21 12.05 -12.58 16.80
C TYR A 21 10.84 -12.03 17.57
N HIS A 22 10.35 -12.72 18.61
CA HIS A 22 9.21 -12.26 19.39
C HIS A 22 9.45 -10.87 19.99
N GLY A 23 10.58 -10.67 20.70
CA GLY A 23 10.95 -9.37 21.27
C GLY A 23 10.99 -8.23 20.24
N PRO A 24 11.76 -8.37 19.14
CA PRO A 24 11.78 -7.39 18.05
C PRO A 24 10.40 -7.08 17.45
N LEU A 25 9.56 -8.08 17.21
CA LEU A 25 8.21 -7.88 16.66
C LEU A 25 7.30 -7.10 17.62
N HIS A 26 7.37 -7.37 18.93
CA HIS A 26 6.61 -6.60 19.91
C HIS A 26 7.14 -5.17 20.07
N ALA A 27 8.45 -4.95 19.94
CA ALA A 27 9.00 -3.60 19.87
C ALA A 27 8.44 -2.83 18.66
N LEU A 28 8.47 -3.44 17.47
CA LEU A 28 7.85 -2.88 16.26
C LEU A 28 6.36 -2.55 16.47
N LYS A 29 5.60 -3.43 17.12
CA LYS A 29 4.18 -3.21 17.40
C LYS A 29 3.95 -1.94 18.22
N GLU A 30 4.77 -1.67 19.23
CA GLU A 30 4.65 -0.43 20.01
C GLU A 30 5.11 0.81 19.22
N GLU A 31 6.13 0.68 18.38
CA GLU A 31 6.60 1.76 17.50
C GLU A 31 5.56 2.12 16.43
N VAL A 32 4.87 1.12 15.86
CA VAL A 32 3.73 1.33 14.94
C VAL A 32 2.60 2.09 15.65
N LYS A 33 2.28 1.79 16.92
CA LYS A 33 1.27 2.57 17.66
C LYS A 33 1.69 4.03 17.81
N GLU A 34 2.95 4.30 18.13
CA GLU A 34 3.47 5.67 18.24
C GLU A 34 3.48 6.38 16.87
N TYR A 35 3.86 5.68 15.80
CA TYR A 35 3.76 6.16 14.42
C TYR A 35 2.33 6.60 14.09
N ASN A 36 1.33 5.76 14.34
CA ASN A 36 -0.07 6.09 14.08
C ASN A 36 -0.58 7.22 14.96
N LYS A 37 -0.19 7.29 16.23
CA LYS A 37 -0.51 8.42 17.10
C LYS A 37 -0.01 9.74 16.50
N ARG A 38 1.20 9.74 15.95
CA ARG A 38 1.78 10.92 15.27
C ARG A 38 1.09 11.25 13.98
N ILE A 39 0.76 10.25 13.15
CA ILE A 39 -0.07 10.45 11.96
C ILE A 39 -1.40 11.06 12.34
N ASN A 40 -2.09 10.53 13.33
CA ASN A 40 -3.41 11.03 13.74
C ASN A 40 -3.34 12.49 14.21
N ASN A 41 -2.30 12.84 14.96
CA ASN A 41 -2.04 14.20 15.43
C ASN A 41 -1.39 15.12 14.38
N PHE A 42 -1.00 14.60 13.22
CA PHE A 42 -0.50 15.43 12.12
C PHE A 42 -1.68 16.24 11.58
N HIS A 43 -1.61 17.56 11.65
CA HIS A 43 -2.72 18.43 11.28
C HIS A 43 -2.66 18.79 9.78
N PRO A 44 -3.65 18.37 8.97
CA PRO A 44 -3.64 18.59 7.53
C PRO A 44 -4.00 20.03 7.13
N SER A 45 -4.59 20.83 8.02
CA SER A 45 -5.14 22.16 7.71
C SER A 45 -4.10 23.20 7.24
N THR A 46 -2.84 22.82 7.13
CA THR A 46 -1.74 23.65 6.61
C THR A 46 -1.02 23.03 5.42
N MET A 47 -1.39 21.82 4.99
CA MET A 47 -0.72 21.12 3.89
C MET A 47 -1.45 21.36 2.58
N GLU A 48 -0.98 22.38 1.86
CA GLU A 48 -1.26 22.54 0.42
C GLU A 48 -0.63 21.40 -0.39
N ASP A 49 -1.04 21.25 -1.65
CA ASP A 49 -0.38 20.34 -2.58
C ASP A 49 1.13 20.60 -2.62
N LEU A 50 1.91 19.58 -2.28
CA LEU A 50 3.37 19.67 -2.24
C LEU A 50 3.93 20.16 -3.57
N ARG A 51 3.30 19.78 -4.69
CA ARG A 51 3.73 20.17 -6.03
C ARG A 51 3.47 21.65 -6.30
N ASP A 52 2.39 22.22 -5.77
CA ASP A 52 2.16 23.67 -5.86
C ASP A 52 3.24 24.46 -5.15
N ARG A 53 3.61 24.03 -3.94
CA ARG A 53 4.72 24.63 -3.19
C ARG A 53 6.04 24.56 -3.98
N LEU A 54 6.33 23.40 -4.56
CA LEU A 54 7.51 23.21 -5.40
C LEU A 54 7.46 24.08 -6.68
N ARG A 55 6.29 24.22 -7.32
CA ARG A 55 6.08 25.09 -8.49
C ARG A 55 6.31 26.57 -8.18
N ARG A 56 5.97 27.02 -6.98
CA ARG A 56 6.26 28.40 -6.50
C ARG A 56 7.73 28.64 -6.17
N GLY A 57 8.59 27.64 -6.32
CA GLY A 57 10.02 27.74 -6.08
C GLY A 57 10.41 27.62 -4.61
N GLU A 58 9.53 27.12 -3.73
CA GLU A 58 9.91 26.82 -2.36
C GLU A 58 11.03 25.77 -2.33
N PRO A 59 12.04 25.90 -1.44
CA PRO A 59 13.11 24.91 -1.36
C PRO A 59 12.57 23.51 -1.06
N LYS A 60 12.88 22.54 -1.92
CA LYS A 60 12.37 21.16 -1.83
C LYS A 60 12.59 20.52 -0.45
N ASN A 61 13.74 20.76 0.17
CA ASN A 61 14.00 20.27 1.53
C ASN A 61 13.05 20.89 2.56
N GLY A 62 12.72 22.18 2.45
CA GLY A 62 11.75 22.82 3.34
C GLY A 62 10.32 22.34 3.12
N VAL A 63 9.93 22.08 1.87
CA VAL A 63 8.62 21.49 1.52
C VAL A 63 8.51 20.09 2.11
N CYS A 64 9.47 19.20 1.81
CA CYS A 64 9.43 17.81 2.25
C CYS A 64 9.70 17.63 3.74
N ASP A 65 10.46 18.52 4.38
CA ASP A 65 10.59 18.47 5.84
C ASP A 65 9.27 18.77 6.56
N GLY A 66 8.32 19.44 5.89
CA GLY A 66 6.95 19.64 6.38
C GLY A 66 6.13 18.35 6.47
N THR A 67 6.52 17.27 5.77
CA THR A 67 5.84 15.97 5.88
C THR A 67 6.44 15.07 6.97
N LYS A 68 7.46 15.55 7.71
CA LYS A 68 8.04 14.81 8.84
C LYS A 68 7.05 14.74 9.99
N ILE A 69 6.85 13.54 10.52
CA ILE A 69 6.12 13.30 11.78
C ILE A 69 7.04 13.19 13.02
N HIS A 70 8.35 13.28 12.80
CA HIS A 70 9.38 13.28 13.84
C HIS A 70 10.64 14.05 13.37
N PRO A 71 11.35 14.81 14.23
CA PRO A 71 12.53 15.59 13.84
C PRO A 71 13.63 14.77 13.14
N ASN A 72 13.83 13.53 13.59
CA ASN A 72 14.81 12.59 13.03
C ASN A 72 14.24 11.68 11.92
N GLY A 73 13.08 12.04 11.34
CA GLY A 73 12.36 11.16 10.42
C GLY A 73 11.88 9.87 11.09
N LEU A 74 11.56 8.86 10.27
CA LEU A 74 11.03 7.58 10.78
C LEU A 74 12.01 6.81 11.66
N ASN A 75 13.32 6.99 11.49
CA ASN A 75 14.34 6.39 12.38
C ASN A 75 14.24 6.86 13.84
N GLY A 76 13.63 8.03 14.09
CA GLY A 76 13.37 8.48 15.45
C GLY A 76 12.14 7.83 16.09
N ILE A 77 11.30 7.16 15.32
CA ILE A 77 10.13 6.41 15.80
C ILE A 77 10.45 4.92 15.88
N PHE A 78 11.06 4.38 14.82
CA PHE A 78 11.36 2.96 14.67
C PHE A 78 12.80 2.64 15.09
N THR A 79 13.07 2.79 16.38
CA THR A 79 14.39 2.56 17.00
C THR A 79 14.81 1.09 17.02
N SER A 80 13.86 0.17 16.90
CA SER A 80 14.08 -1.28 16.85
C SER A 80 14.77 -1.76 15.56
N GLY A 81 14.80 -0.92 14.53
CA GLY A 81 15.37 -1.24 13.23
C GLY A 81 14.62 -2.32 12.45
N GLN A 82 13.34 -2.57 12.78
CA GLN A 82 12.55 -3.63 12.14
C GLN A 82 11.89 -3.22 10.81
N ILE A 83 11.82 -1.93 10.50
CA ILE A 83 11.33 -1.44 9.20
C ILE A 83 12.39 -1.62 8.12
N SER A 84 11.95 -1.84 6.88
CA SER A 84 12.82 -2.00 5.72
C SER A 84 12.97 -0.69 4.94
N LEU A 85 14.11 -0.46 4.31
CA LEU A 85 14.29 0.68 3.40
C LEU A 85 13.96 0.27 1.96
N SER A 86 13.16 1.07 1.29
CA SER A 86 12.82 0.95 -0.13
C SER A 86 13.20 2.22 -0.89
N ARG A 87 12.99 2.25 -2.22
CA ARG A 87 13.21 3.46 -3.03
C ARG A 87 12.28 4.63 -2.66
N SER A 88 11.12 4.33 -2.10
CA SER A 88 10.13 5.31 -1.64
C SER A 88 10.29 5.66 -0.16
N GLY A 89 11.39 5.22 0.46
CA GLY A 89 11.66 5.37 1.89
C GLY A 89 11.31 4.12 2.69
N TYR A 90 11.12 4.28 4.00
CA TYR A 90 10.87 3.14 4.88
C TYR A 90 9.46 2.54 4.73
N ILE A 91 9.39 1.23 4.94
CA ILE A 91 8.19 0.38 4.83
C ILE A 91 8.17 -0.68 5.95
N GLU A 92 6.99 -1.13 6.38
CA GLU A 92 6.83 -2.17 7.40
C GLU A 92 7.45 -3.50 6.96
N PRO A 93 7.95 -4.36 7.87
CA PRO A 93 8.51 -5.65 7.48
C PRO A 93 7.44 -6.62 6.96
N LEU A 94 7.87 -7.52 6.07
CA LEU A 94 7.04 -8.62 5.60
C LEU A 94 6.90 -9.67 6.69
N THR A 95 5.71 -9.74 7.29
CA THR A 95 5.43 -10.70 8.36
C THR A 95 4.03 -11.31 8.17
N PRO A 96 3.86 -12.61 8.43
CA PRO A 96 2.56 -13.15 8.79
C PRO A 96 1.92 -12.32 9.92
N PRO A 97 0.59 -12.20 10.01
CA PRO A 97 -0.41 -12.91 9.21
C PRO A 97 -0.79 -12.19 7.89
N MET A 98 0.11 -11.36 7.32
CA MET A 98 -0.15 -10.59 6.08
C MET A 98 -1.32 -9.61 6.24
N ARG A 99 -1.45 -9.10 7.46
CA ARG A 99 -2.46 -8.16 7.97
C ARG A 99 -1.88 -7.43 9.17
N HIS A 100 -2.63 -6.47 9.71
CA HIS A 100 -2.33 -5.91 11.01
C HIS A 100 -2.19 -7.03 12.06
N PRO A 101 -1.06 -7.15 12.78
CA PRO A 101 -0.79 -8.27 13.68
C PRO A 101 -1.75 -8.33 14.89
N GLY A 102 -2.45 -7.24 15.15
CA GLY A 102 -3.58 -7.18 16.09
C GLY A 102 -4.65 -8.26 15.86
N ILE A 103 -4.81 -8.78 14.62
CA ILE A 103 -5.77 -9.86 14.35
C ILE A 103 -5.48 -11.14 15.15
N CYS A 104 -4.23 -11.31 15.59
CA CYS A 104 -3.82 -12.45 16.40
C CYS A 104 -4.48 -12.48 17.79
N TRP A 105 -4.99 -11.35 18.27
CA TRP A 105 -5.67 -11.22 19.57
C TRP A 105 -7.11 -10.71 19.45
N ASN A 106 -7.41 -9.88 18.45
CA ASN A 106 -8.75 -9.36 18.19
C ASN A 106 -8.99 -9.27 16.69
N PHE A 107 -9.48 -10.36 16.10
CA PHE A 107 -9.71 -10.44 14.65
C PHE A 107 -10.62 -9.31 14.14
N MET A 108 -11.79 -9.12 14.74
CA MET A 108 -12.80 -8.17 14.27
C MET A 108 -12.33 -6.71 14.37
N GLY A 109 -11.43 -6.40 15.31
CA GLY A 109 -10.91 -5.04 15.49
C GLY A 109 -9.80 -4.65 14.51
N PHE A 110 -9.17 -5.61 13.82
CA PHE A 110 -7.93 -5.38 13.08
C PHE A 110 -7.91 -5.97 11.66
N VAL A 111 -8.95 -6.70 11.23
CA VAL A 111 -8.92 -7.43 9.94
C VAL A 111 -8.74 -6.52 8.72
N GLY A 112 -9.33 -5.32 8.74
CA GLY A 112 -9.20 -4.29 7.69
C GLY A 112 -8.54 -3.02 8.21
N ASP A 113 -7.69 -3.13 9.25
CA ASP A 113 -7.00 -1.99 9.84
C ASP A 113 -5.69 -1.71 9.10
N LEU A 114 -5.61 -0.57 8.41
CA LEU A 114 -4.46 -0.14 7.62
C LEU A 114 -3.33 0.45 8.49
N SER A 115 -3.51 0.60 9.80
CA SER A 115 -2.53 1.23 10.69
C SER A 115 -1.20 0.48 10.82
N PHE A 116 -1.08 -0.75 10.31
CA PHE A 116 0.21 -1.43 10.27
C PHE A 116 1.08 -1.00 9.08
N LEU A 117 0.50 -0.37 8.06
CA LEU A 117 1.22 0.09 6.89
C LEU A 117 2.06 1.33 7.24
N VAL A 118 3.33 1.31 6.84
CA VAL A 118 4.27 2.40 7.11
C VAL A 118 4.65 3.08 5.80
N HIS A 119 4.48 4.40 5.78
CA HIS A 119 4.77 5.26 4.64
C HIS A 119 5.73 6.37 5.05
N ASP A 120 6.85 6.47 4.34
CA ASP A 120 7.80 7.56 4.51
C ASP A 120 7.46 8.73 3.58
N PHE A 121 6.46 9.52 3.96
CA PHE A 121 5.99 10.68 3.18
C PHE A 121 7.11 11.69 2.88
N GLN A 122 8.11 11.81 3.76
CA GLN A 122 9.26 12.67 3.50
C GLN A 122 10.11 12.14 2.34
N SER A 123 10.45 10.85 2.36
CA SER A 123 11.20 10.22 1.29
C SER A 123 10.42 10.24 -0.03
N MET A 124 9.11 9.98 -0.02
CA MET A 124 8.25 10.13 -1.21
C MET A 124 8.25 11.56 -1.75
N CYS A 125 8.09 12.57 -0.90
CA CYS A 125 8.14 13.98 -1.32
C CYS A 125 9.49 14.33 -1.96
N ARG A 126 10.60 13.77 -1.46
CA ARG A 126 11.94 14.01 -2.02
C ARG A 126 12.10 13.42 -3.43
N ASN A 127 11.27 12.48 -3.85
CA ASN A 127 11.26 11.99 -5.22
C ASN A 127 10.33 12.83 -6.12
N LEU A 128 9.35 13.52 -5.54
CA LEU A 128 8.36 14.33 -6.25
C LEU A 128 8.99 15.51 -7.01
N LYS A 129 8.51 15.77 -8.22
CA LYS A 129 8.84 16.94 -9.05
C LYS A 129 7.63 17.87 -9.16
N PRO A 130 7.83 19.16 -9.52
CA PRO A 130 6.74 20.12 -9.66
C PRO A 130 5.63 19.72 -10.65
N HIS A 131 5.95 18.84 -11.61
CA HIS A 131 5.03 18.36 -12.66
C HIS A 131 4.77 16.85 -12.58
N SER A 132 5.19 16.18 -11.52
CA SER A 132 4.83 14.78 -11.27
C SER A 132 3.32 14.65 -11.21
N LYS A 133 2.78 13.64 -11.86
CA LYS A 133 1.41 13.20 -11.61
C LYS A 133 1.37 12.31 -10.37
N ILE A 134 0.29 12.36 -9.61
CA ILE A 134 0.01 11.44 -8.52
C ILE A 134 -1.21 10.61 -8.92
N VAL A 135 -0.99 9.30 -9.07
CA VAL A 135 -1.96 8.39 -9.66
C VAL A 135 -2.25 7.26 -8.69
N PHE A 136 -3.52 6.93 -8.52
CA PHE A 136 -3.96 5.74 -7.81
C PHE A 136 -4.74 4.82 -8.75
N MET A 137 -4.28 3.57 -8.88
CA MET A 137 -5.02 2.51 -9.56
C MET A 137 -5.61 1.57 -8.51
N ASP A 138 -6.91 1.63 -8.34
CA ASP A 138 -7.67 0.75 -7.44
C ASP A 138 -8.29 -0.38 -8.27
N LEU A 139 -7.65 -1.55 -8.23
CA LEU A 139 -8.07 -2.74 -8.94
C LEU A 139 -8.94 -3.56 -7.99
N GLY A 140 -10.25 -3.58 -8.25
CA GLY A 140 -11.27 -4.12 -7.35
C GLY A 140 -11.82 -3.06 -6.42
N ALA A 141 -12.30 -1.98 -7.02
CA ALA A 141 -12.83 -0.81 -6.35
C ALA A 141 -14.21 -1.12 -5.74
N SER A 142 -14.21 -1.77 -4.58
CA SER A 142 -15.41 -1.91 -3.76
C SER A 142 -15.58 -0.68 -2.86
N LEU A 143 -16.34 0.32 -3.33
CA LEU A 143 -16.63 1.49 -2.50
C LEU A 143 -17.62 1.14 -1.39
N LYS A 144 -17.14 1.24 -0.14
CA LYS A 144 -17.97 1.32 1.07
C LYS A 144 -17.57 2.58 1.83
N ARG A 145 -18.54 3.39 2.27
CA ARG A 145 -18.27 4.63 3.01
C ARG A 145 -17.35 4.36 4.21
N GLY A 146 -16.21 5.06 4.26
CA GLY A 146 -15.28 5.03 5.39
C GLY A 146 -14.46 3.76 5.55
N GLN A 147 -14.30 2.95 4.48
CA GLN A 147 -13.47 1.74 4.51
C GLN A 147 -12.64 1.60 3.22
N GLY A 148 -11.49 0.94 3.33
CA GLY A 148 -10.67 0.51 2.21
C GLY A 148 -9.95 1.66 1.49
N PRO A 149 -10.04 1.78 0.14
CA PRO A 149 -9.19 2.67 -0.66
C PRO A 149 -9.31 4.16 -0.27
N LEU A 150 -10.45 4.60 0.26
CA LEU A 150 -10.65 5.98 0.70
C LEU A 150 -9.77 6.37 1.89
N GLU A 151 -9.53 5.45 2.84
CA GLU A 151 -8.67 5.73 4.00
C GLU A 151 -7.21 5.93 3.56
N LEU A 152 -6.75 5.12 2.60
CA LEU A 152 -5.43 5.28 2.00
C LEU A 152 -5.31 6.60 1.23
N MET A 153 -6.33 6.95 0.44
CA MET A 153 -6.35 8.22 -0.29
C MET A 153 -6.31 9.42 0.67
N ASP A 154 -7.12 9.38 1.73
CA ASP A 154 -7.17 10.44 2.76
C ASP A 154 -5.84 10.57 3.49
N LEU A 155 -5.15 9.46 3.74
CA LEU A 155 -3.81 9.46 4.31
C LEU A 155 -2.80 10.16 3.39
N PHE A 156 -2.81 9.90 2.08
CA PHE A 156 -1.90 10.57 1.15
C PHE A 156 -2.19 12.07 1.04
N GLU A 157 -3.46 12.45 0.90
CA GLU A 157 -3.86 13.87 0.87
C GLU A 157 -3.52 14.60 2.16
N LYS A 158 -3.63 13.92 3.31
CA LYS A 158 -3.25 14.48 4.61
C LYS A 158 -1.79 14.98 4.63
N PHE A 159 -0.92 14.37 3.83
CA PHE A 159 0.48 14.77 3.68
C PHE A 159 0.74 15.63 2.42
N GLY A 160 -0.30 16.14 1.76
CA GLY A 160 -0.22 17.03 0.60
C GLY A 160 -0.01 16.33 -0.74
N PHE A 161 -0.23 15.01 -0.82
CA PHE A 161 -0.20 14.24 -2.06
C PHE A 161 -1.60 14.16 -2.68
N HIS A 162 -1.99 15.19 -3.43
CA HIS A 162 -3.30 15.21 -4.10
C HIS A 162 -3.26 14.43 -5.41
N PHE A 163 -4.22 13.54 -5.60
CA PHE A 163 -4.30 12.70 -6.79
C PHE A 163 -4.79 13.50 -8.00
N ASP A 164 -4.12 13.34 -9.15
CA ASP A 164 -4.63 13.85 -10.43
C ASP A 164 -5.57 12.83 -11.09
N HIS A 165 -5.30 11.54 -10.85
CA HIS A 165 -6.07 10.44 -11.42
C HIS A 165 -6.24 9.31 -10.40
N ILE A 166 -7.49 8.93 -10.18
CA ILE A 166 -7.88 7.73 -9.44
C ILE A 166 -8.64 6.84 -10.41
N TYR A 167 -8.01 5.75 -10.86
CA TYR A 167 -8.64 4.77 -11.75
C TYR A 167 -9.20 3.62 -10.91
N ALA A 168 -10.52 3.58 -10.78
CA ALA A 168 -11.23 2.62 -9.96
C ALA A 168 -11.91 1.57 -10.84
N PHE A 169 -11.33 0.36 -10.88
CA PHE A 169 -11.83 -0.76 -11.67
C PHE A 169 -12.69 -1.69 -10.81
N GLU A 170 -13.92 -1.96 -11.24
CA GLU A 170 -14.83 -2.89 -10.56
C GLU A 170 -15.62 -3.69 -11.60
N ILE A 171 -15.67 -5.01 -11.45
CA ILE A 171 -16.39 -5.90 -12.38
C ILE A 171 -17.88 -5.98 -12.02
N THR A 172 -18.22 -5.80 -10.75
CA THR A 172 -19.58 -5.80 -10.23
C THR A 172 -20.29 -4.54 -10.68
N LYS A 173 -21.42 -4.70 -11.37
CA LYS A 173 -22.16 -3.55 -11.87
C LYS A 173 -22.66 -2.66 -10.73
N GLN A 174 -22.38 -1.37 -10.81
CA GLN A 174 -22.92 -0.34 -9.90
C GLN A 174 -23.35 0.87 -10.73
N GLU A 175 -24.44 1.50 -10.32
CA GLU A 175 -24.88 2.76 -10.93
C GLU A 175 -23.86 3.87 -10.61
N PRO A 176 -23.31 4.58 -11.62
CA PRO A 176 -22.30 5.59 -11.38
C PRO A 176 -22.73 6.67 -10.39
N SER A 177 -24.00 7.06 -10.38
CA SER A 177 -24.53 8.05 -9.41
C SER A 177 -24.26 7.63 -7.97
N ASP A 178 -24.50 6.35 -7.66
CA ASP A 178 -24.36 5.82 -6.31
C ASP A 178 -22.88 5.84 -5.88
N VAL A 179 -21.98 5.50 -6.81
CA VAL A 179 -20.52 5.57 -6.64
C VAL A 179 -20.10 7.01 -6.32
N PHE A 180 -20.48 7.97 -7.16
CA PHE A 180 -20.07 9.37 -7.00
C PHE A 180 -20.69 10.04 -5.77
N GLU A 181 -21.90 9.65 -5.35
CA GLU A 181 -22.53 10.13 -4.10
C GLU A 181 -21.82 9.63 -2.82
N MET A 182 -21.02 8.55 -2.91
CA MET A 182 -20.22 8.06 -1.80
C MET A 182 -18.86 8.76 -1.69
N LEU A 183 -18.40 9.42 -2.74
CA LEU A 183 -17.08 10.03 -2.78
C LEU A 183 -17.08 11.41 -2.11
N PRO A 184 -16.07 11.73 -1.28
CA PRO A 184 -15.78 13.10 -0.90
C PRO A 184 -15.63 14.00 -2.13
N ALA A 185 -16.24 15.19 -2.08
CA ALA A 185 -16.30 16.12 -3.23
C ALA A 185 -14.93 16.44 -3.84
N ARG A 186 -13.86 16.43 -3.03
CA ARG A 186 -12.48 16.68 -3.46
C ARG A 186 -11.93 15.64 -4.43
N TYR A 187 -12.42 14.40 -4.40
CA TYR A 187 -11.97 13.35 -5.31
C TYR A 187 -12.73 13.33 -6.64
N LEU A 188 -13.92 13.93 -6.70
CA LEU A 188 -14.77 13.90 -7.90
C LEU A 188 -14.05 14.32 -9.19
N PRO A 189 -13.19 15.37 -9.21
CA PRO A 189 -12.50 15.77 -10.44
C PRO A 189 -11.43 14.77 -10.92
N ALA A 190 -10.86 13.98 -10.00
CA ALA A 190 -9.77 13.05 -10.27
C ALA A 190 -10.27 11.60 -10.45
N TYR A 191 -11.52 11.30 -10.07
CA TYR A 191 -12.03 9.93 -9.98
C TYR A 191 -12.61 9.42 -11.31
N HIS A 192 -12.08 8.30 -11.78
CA HIS A 192 -12.49 7.59 -13.00
C HIS A 192 -13.08 6.24 -12.59
N TRP A 193 -14.42 6.16 -12.56
CA TRP A 193 -15.12 4.89 -12.33
C TRP A 193 -15.13 4.05 -13.62
N ILE A 194 -14.53 2.86 -13.56
CA ILE A 194 -14.35 1.96 -14.68
C ILE A 194 -15.01 0.63 -14.35
N ASN A 195 -16.30 0.51 -14.70
CA ASN A 195 -17.11 -0.65 -14.35
C ASN A 195 -16.92 -1.83 -15.33
N VAL A 196 -15.67 -2.24 -15.53
CA VAL A 196 -15.29 -3.41 -16.32
C VAL A 196 -14.20 -4.20 -15.59
N GLY A 197 -14.20 -5.51 -15.79
CA GLY A 197 -13.15 -6.38 -15.27
C GLY A 197 -11.80 -6.11 -15.94
N ILE A 198 -10.71 -6.25 -15.18
CA ILE A 198 -9.36 -6.17 -15.70
C ILE A 198 -8.89 -7.53 -16.26
N SER A 199 -7.82 -7.50 -17.04
CA SER A 199 -7.21 -8.68 -17.63
C SER A 199 -5.74 -8.81 -17.20
N SER A 200 -5.30 -10.04 -17.00
CA SER A 200 -3.89 -10.38 -16.83
C SER A 200 -3.17 -10.69 -18.15
N ASP A 201 -3.83 -10.65 -19.29
CA ASP A 201 -3.17 -10.78 -20.58
C ASP A 201 -2.36 -9.51 -20.87
N VAL A 202 -1.06 -9.65 -21.17
CA VAL A 202 -0.14 -8.52 -21.41
C VAL A 202 -0.55 -7.68 -22.62
N ASP A 203 -1.21 -8.27 -23.61
CA ASP A 203 -1.62 -7.58 -24.84
C ASP A 203 -3.04 -7.00 -24.75
N SER A 204 -3.77 -7.32 -23.67
CA SER A 204 -5.14 -6.87 -23.48
C SER A 204 -5.21 -5.36 -23.20
N PRO A 205 -6.13 -4.62 -23.83
CA PRO A 205 -6.38 -3.22 -23.48
C PRO A 205 -6.92 -3.06 -22.05
N MET A 206 -7.44 -4.15 -21.45
CA MET A 206 -7.95 -4.17 -20.07
C MET A 206 -6.86 -4.58 -19.05
N ASN A 207 -5.60 -4.71 -19.47
CA ASN A 207 -4.49 -4.84 -18.53
C ASN A 207 -4.12 -3.45 -17.96
N PRO A 208 -4.25 -3.22 -16.64
CA PRO A 208 -4.03 -1.90 -16.05
C PRO A 208 -2.57 -1.44 -16.22
N PHE A 209 -1.61 -2.36 -16.29
CA PHE A 209 -0.20 -2.03 -16.46
C PHE A 209 0.15 -1.53 -17.86
N GLN A 210 -0.63 -1.89 -18.88
CA GLN A 210 -0.53 -1.25 -20.19
C GLN A 210 -0.87 0.24 -20.12
N THR A 211 -1.83 0.63 -19.28
CA THR A 211 -2.13 2.05 -19.04
C THR A 211 -0.95 2.74 -18.36
N ILE A 212 -0.35 2.11 -17.34
CA ILE A 212 0.81 2.66 -16.65
C ILE A 212 1.97 2.91 -17.61
N LEU A 213 2.38 1.88 -18.34
CA LEU A 213 3.52 1.92 -19.27
C LEU A 213 3.34 2.94 -20.40
N ARG A 214 2.10 3.19 -20.84
CA ARG A 214 1.82 4.08 -21.98
C ARG A 214 1.58 5.54 -21.59
N ARG A 215 1.19 5.83 -20.35
CA ARG A 215 0.67 7.15 -19.95
C ARG A 215 1.46 7.87 -18.87
N PHE A 216 2.28 7.14 -18.12
CA PHE A 216 3.05 7.67 -17.00
C PHE A 216 4.54 7.46 -17.18
N GLN A 217 5.32 8.18 -16.40
CA GLN A 217 6.77 8.21 -16.47
C GLN A 217 7.37 8.08 -15.07
N ALA A 218 8.68 7.82 -14.97
CA ALA A 218 9.38 7.58 -13.71
C ALA A 218 9.38 8.76 -12.72
N ASP A 219 8.93 9.94 -13.17
CA ASP A 219 8.77 11.12 -12.33
C ASP A 219 7.39 11.17 -11.65
N ASP A 220 6.41 10.42 -12.14
CA ASP A 220 5.07 10.35 -11.55
C ASP A 220 5.11 9.46 -10.29
N LEU A 221 4.25 9.75 -9.33
CA LEU A 221 4.03 8.92 -8.14
C LEU A 221 2.83 7.99 -8.40
N ILE A 222 3.09 6.69 -8.53
CA ILE A 222 2.06 5.72 -8.91
C ILE A 222 1.81 4.72 -7.78
N LEU A 223 0.57 4.72 -7.28
CA LEU A 223 0.06 3.78 -6.30
C LEU A 223 -0.84 2.76 -7.03
N VAL A 224 -0.67 1.48 -6.72
CA VAL A 224 -1.52 0.41 -7.26
C VAL A 224 -2.03 -0.43 -6.10
N LYS A 225 -3.35 -0.55 -5.95
CA LYS A 225 -4.01 -1.54 -5.10
C LYS A 225 -4.53 -2.68 -5.99
N LEU A 226 -4.27 -3.92 -5.58
CA LEU A 226 -4.77 -5.14 -6.22
C LEU A 226 -5.53 -5.97 -5.20
N ASP A 227 -6.84 -6.07 -5.37
CA ASP A 227 -7.75 -6.84 -4.52
C ASP A 227 -9.09 -7.04 -5.25
N ILE A 228 -9.15 -8.06 -6.12
CA ILE A 228 -10.28 -8.40 -6.99
C ILE A 228 -10.83 -9.82 -6.74
N ASP A 229 -10.41 -10.47 -5.64
CA ASP A 229 -10.89 -11.80 -5.24
C ASP A 229 -10.69 -12.91 -6.30
N THR A 230 -9.73 -12.75 -7.23
CA THR A 230 -9.56 -13.63 -8.40
C THR A 230 -8.09 -14.00 -8.61
N PRO A 231 -7.58 -15.06 -7.95
CA PRO A 231 -6.15 -15.44 -7.99
C PRO A 231 -5.60 -15.66 -9.41
N SER A 232 -6.43 -16.23 -10.30
CA SER A 232 -6.06 -16.47 -11.71
C SER A 232 -5.77 -15.20 -12.52
N ILE A 233 -6.13 -14.02 -12.00
CA ILE A 233 -5.82 -12.71 -12.59
C ILE A 233 -4.76 -11.99 -11.73
N GLU A 234 -4.94 -11.98 -10.41
CA GLU A 234 -4.07 -11.23 -9.49
C GLU A 234 -2.63 -11.73 -9.48
N ILE A 235 -2.43 -13.05 -9.41
CA ILE A 235 -1.09 -13.63 -9.35
C ILE A 235 -0.30 -13.37 -10.64
N PRO A 236 -0.87 -13.58 -11.84
CA PRO A 236 -0.21 -13.15 -13.08
C PRO A 236 0.11 -11.65 -13.12
N LEU A 237 -0.76 -10.76 -12.62
CA LEU A 237 -0.47 -9.33 -12.55
C LEU A 237 0.70 -9.03 -11.60
N ALA A 238 0.68 -9.56 -10.37
CA ALA A 238 1.80 -9.40 -9.44
C ALA A 238 3.13 -9.93 -10.01
N LYS A 239 3.08 -11.03 -10.79
CA LYS A 239 4.25 -11.56 -11.51
C LYS A 239 4.71 -10.65 -12.65
N GLN A 240 3.80 -10.06 -13.43
CA GLN A 240 4.17 -9.07 -14.45
C GLN A 240 4.91 -7.89 -13.82
N LEU A 241 4.40 -7.35 -12.71
CA LEU A 241 5.06 -6.28 -11.98
C LEU A 241 6.46 -6.70 -11.51
N LEU A 242 6.63 -7.94 -11.05
CA LEU A 242 7.92 -8.49 -10.64
C LEU A 242 8.90 -8.70 -11.81
N GLU A 243 8.41 -9.14 -12.95
CA GLU A 243 9.22 -9.60 -14.09
C GLU A 243 9.60 -8.47 -15.04
N ASP A 244 8.72 -7.49 -15.26
CA ASP A 244 8.97 -6.32 -16.10
C ASP A 244 9.71 -5.22 -15.31
N GLU A 245 10.98 -5.01 -15.65
CA GLU A 245 11.84 -4.01 -15.00
C GLU A 245 11.37 -2.57 -15.24
N THR A 246 10.78 -2.28 -16.40
CA THR A 246 10.25 -0.95 -16.73
C THR A 246 9.05 -0.66 -15.86
N LEU A 247 8.11 -1.60 -15.77
CA LEU A 247 6.92 -1.48 -14.95
C LEU A 247 7.27 -1.40 -13.45
N SER A 248 8.16 -2.25 -12.96
CA SER A 248 8.70 -2.20 -11.60
C SER A 248 9.21 -0.81 -11.24
N LYS A 249 9.88 -0.11 -12.17
CA LYS A 249 10.40 1.25 -11.94
C LYS A 249 9.32 2.33 -11.95
N LEU A 250 8.11 2.06 -12.40
CA LEU A 250 7.01 3.03 -12.41
C LEU A 250 6.13 2.96 -11.16
N VAL A 251 6.00 1.80 -10.50
CA VAL A 251 5.06 1.62 -9.38
C VAL A 251 5.69 1.91 -8.01
N ASP A 252 5.44 3.09 -7.44
CA ASP A 252 6.05 3.54 -6.19
C ASP A 252 5.46 2.94 -4.92
N GLN A 253 4.21 2.49 -4.97
CA GLN A 253 3.55 1.76 -3.87
C GLN A 253 2.63 0.69 -4.45
N PHE A 254 2.78 -0.55 -3.99
CA PHE A 254 1.94 -1.66 -4.41
C PHE A 254 1.26 -2.29 -3.19
N TYR A 255 -0.06 -2.22 -3.14
CA TYR A 255 -0.87 -2.84 -2.09
C TYR A 255 -1.55 -4.06 -2.68
N PHE A 256 -1.31 -5.23 -2.13
CA PHE A 256 -1.86 -6.47 -2.69
C PHE A 256 -2.41 -7.38 -1.62
N GLU A 257 -3.66 -7.82 -1.81
CA GLU A 257 -4.30 -8.83 -0.97
C GLU A 257 -4.08 -10.23 -1.53
N HIS A 258 -2.94 -10.82 -1.19
CA HIS A 258 -2.67 -12.19 -1.62
C HIS A 258 -3.42 -13.20 -0.73
N HIS A 259 -4.58 -13.66 -1.18
CA HIS A 259 -5.36 -14.72 -0.54
C HIS A 259 -4.62 -16.05 -0.55
N VAL A 260 -3.80 -16.33 0.45
CA VAL A 260 -3.11 -17.61 0.62
C VAL A 260 -3.78 -18.48 1.67
N PHE A 261 -3.44 -19.78 1.71
CA PHE A 261 -3.90 -20.64 2.80
C PHE A 261 -3.31 -20.18 4.15
N LEU A 262 -4.14 -19.50 4.94
CA LEU A 262 -3.84 -18.98 6.27
C LEU A 262 -5.03 -19.22 7.21
N ALA A 263 -4.80 -19.89 8.34
CA ALA A 263 -5.87 -20.31 9.25
C ALA A 263 -6.68 -19.12 9.78
N GLU A 264 -6.01 -18.00 10.09
CA GLU A 264 -6.62 -16.80 10.65
C GLU A 264 -7.57 -16.09 9.68
N LEU A 265 -7.32 -16.20 8.37
CA LEU A 265 -8.10 -15.55 7.31
C LEU A 265 -8.93 -16.56 6.48
N ALA A 266 -8.96 -17.83 6.89
CA ALA A 266 -9.69 -18.88 6.18
C ALA A 266 -11.20 -18.58 6.08
N ARG A 267 -11.79 -17.91 7.08
CA ARG A 267 -13.21 -17.54 7.08
C ARG A 267 -13.55 -16.44 6.07
N PRO A 268 -12.90 -15.25 6.08
CA PRO A 268 -13.21 -14.20 5.10
C PRO A 268 -12.78 -14.57 3.67
N TRP A 269 -11.64 -15.23 3.47
CA TRP A 269 -11.14 -15.55 2.12
C TRP A 269 -11.82 -16.78 1.52
N GLY A 270 -12.07 -17.82 2.33
CA GLY A 270 -12.82 -18.99 1.89
C GLY A 270 -12.24 -19.64 0.63
N ARG A 271 -12.95 -19.51 -0.49
CA ARG A 271 -12.61 -20.19 -1.76
C ARG A 271 -11.62 -19.43 -2.64
N THR A 272 -11.30 -18.19 -2.30
CA THR A 272 -10.32 -17.39 -3.06
C THR A 272 -8.88 -17.66 -2.62
N MET A 273 -8.67 -18.45 -1.56
CA MET A 273 -7.34 -18.84 -1.13
C MET A 273 -6.62 -19.72 -2.17
N ASP A 274 -5.41 -19.32 -2.54
CA ASP A 274 -4.49 -20.03 -3.42
C ASP A 274 -3.04 -19.83 -2.95
N GLY A 275 -2.22 -20.87 -3.02
CA GLY A 275 -0.83 -20.82 -2.55
C GLY A 275 -0.64 -20.72 -1.02
N THR A 276 0.60 -20.48 -0.59
CA THR A 276 1.05 -20.59 0.80
C THR A 276 1.60 -19.27 1.35
N VAL A 277 1.59 -19.12 2.69
CA VAL A 277 2.23 -17.98 3.38
C VAL A 277 3.68 -17.77 2.93
N LYS A 278 4.43 -18.87 2.74
CA LYS A 278 5.81 -18.82 2.27
C LYS A 278 5.91 -18.23 0.86
N GLU A 279 5.09 -18.70 -0.08
CA GLU A 279 5.07 -18.18 -1.46
C GLU A 279 4.69 -16.69 -1.50
N SER A 280 3.75 -16.27 -0.65
CA SER A 280 3.39 -14.85 -0.51
C SER A 280 4.57 -14.01 -0.01
N LEU A 281 5.23 -14.43 1.08
CA LEU A 281 6.41 -13.73 1.59
C LEU A 281 7.54 -13.68 0.57
N GLU A 282 7.78 -14.76 -0.18
CA GLU A 282 8.78 -14.81 -1.25
C GLU A 282 8.44 -13.87 -2.41
N LEU A 283 7.17 -13.82 -2.84
CA LEU A 283 6.69 -12.90 -3.87
C LEU A 283 6.92 -11.44 -3.46
N PHE A 284 6.45 -11.04 -2.28
CA PHE A 284 6.60 -9.68 -1.78
C PHE A 284 8.06 -9.30 -1.54
N TYR A 285 8.87 -10.24 -1.03
CA TYR A 285 10.30 -10.02 -0.85
C TYR A 285 10.98 -9.74 -2.20
N ARG A 286 10.67 -10.54 -3.23
CA ARG A 286 11.22 -10.35 -4.57
C ARG A 286 10.74 -9.05 -5.23
N LEU A 287 9.48 -8.65 -5.03
CA LEU A 287 8.97 -7.34 -5.47
C LEU A 287 9.78 -6.20 -4.83
N ARG A 288 10.01 -6.26 -3.51
CA ARG A 288 10.83 -5.28 -2.79
C ARG A 288 12.29 -5.29 -3.24
N GLN A 289 12.87 -6.46 -3.55
CA GLN A 289 14.21 -6.55 -4.14
C GLN A 289 14.30 -5.91 -5.54
N ARG A 290 13.20 -5.91 -6.31
CA ARG A 290 13.08 -5.19 -7.59
C ARG A 290 12.77 -3.71 -7.43
N GLY A 291 12.71 -3.22 -6.19
CA GLY A 291 12.47 -1.81 -5.90
C GLY A 291 11.00 -1.44 -5.79
N VAL A 292 10.05 -2.39 -5.88
CA VAL A 292 8.62 -2.13 -5.69
C VAL A 292 8.30 -2.18 -4.19
N PRO A 293 7.90 -1.06 -3.55
CA PRO A 293 7.45 -1.07 -2.16
C PRO A 293 6.09 -1.76 -2.06
N ALA A 294 6.13 -3.07 -1.77
CA ALA A 294 4.94 -3.92 -1.72
C ALA A 294 4.43 -4.10 -0.29
N HIS A 295 3.14 -3.85 -0.07
CA HIS A 295 2.40 -3.88 1.20
C HIS A 295 1.30 -4.93 1.15
N PHE A 296 1.13 -5.71 2.22
CA PHE A 296 -0.04 -6.58 2.34
C PHE A 296 -1.28 -5.70 2.56
N TRP A 297 -2.21 -5.70 1.60
CA TRP A 297 -3.49 -4.99 1.72
C TRP A 297 -4.39 -5.62 2.78
N THR A 298 -5.31 -4.85 3.39
CA THR A 298 -6.16 -5.30 4.51
C THR A 298 -7.65 -5.21 4.29
#